data_AF-A0A1E8B9V2-F1
#
_entry.id   AF-A0A1E8B9V2-F1
#
_cell.length_a   1.000
_cell.length_b   1.000
_cell.length_c   1.000
_cell.angle_alpha   90.00
_cell.angle_beta   90.00
_cell.angle_gamma   90.00
#
_symmetry.space_group_name_H-M   'P 1'
#
loop_
_entity.id
_entity.type
_entity.pdbx_description
1 polymer ?
#
loop_
_entity_poly.entity_id
_entity_poly.type
_entity_poly.pdbx_seq_one_letter_code
_entity_poly.pdbx_strand_id
1 'polypeptide(L)'
;MKSINVNGNIYQIECVPFEDKSEQDDEGYYEYFYKGIDLSFHSDKEIIKARIYDEEEILYFLKNPILAFGKDLEAIKVYIIKEYDVNKFKIPGGEKTYIEL
;
A
#
# COMPACT_ATOMS: atom_id res chain seq x y z
N MET A 1 5.35 14.10 -2.97
CA MET A 1 6.31 13.00 -3.13
C MET A 1 7.34 13.07 -2.02
N LYS A 2 7.56 11.97 -1.27
CA LYS A 2 8.58 11.84 -0.22
C LYS A 2 9.67 10.88 -0.68
N SER A 3 10.83 10.86 -0.03
CA SER A 3 11.87 9.88 -0.31
C SER A 3 12.45 9.33 0.98
N ILE A 4 12.76 8.03 0.99
CA ILE A 4 13.44 7.36 2.09
C ILE A 4 14.70 6.66 1.59
N ASN A 5 15.71 6.59 2.44
CA ASN A 5 16.89 5.78 2.21
C ASN A 5 16.81 4.53 3.09
N VAL A 6 16.84 3.35 2.47
CA VAL A 6 16.84 2.06 3.15
C VAL A 6 18.03 1.26 2.64
N ASN A 7 18.96 0.93 3.52
CA ASN A 7 20.16 0.15 3.19
C ASN A 7 20.97 0.68 1.99
N GLY A 8 20.98 2.00 1.77
CA GLY A 8 21.66 2.65 0.65
C GLY A 8 20.80 2.79 -0.62
N ASN A 9 19.61 2.18 -0.66
CA ASN A 9 18.65 2.32 -1.76
C ASN A 9 17.70 3.48 -1.49
N ILE A 10 17.45 4.30 -2.50
CA ILE A 10 16.50 5.41 -2.41
C ILE A 10 15.16 4.96 -2.98
N TYR A 11 14.10 5.10 -2.19
CA TYR A 11 12.73 4.88 -2.62
C TYR A 11 11.99 6.22 -2.63
N GLN A 12 11.44 6.60 -3.78
CA GLN A 12 10.54 7.75 -3.87
C GLN A 12 9.11 7.24 -3.66
N ILE A 13 8.36 7.93 -2.82
CA ILE A 13 7.04 7.52 -2.38
C ILE A 13 6.04 8.58 -2.81
N GLU A 14 5.11 8.15 -3.64
CA GLU A 14 3.94 8.91 -4.02
C GLU A 14 2.73 8.40 -3.22
N CYS A 15 1.92 9.33 -2.76
CA CYS A 15 0.67 9.06 -2.04
C CYS A 15 -0.42 9.87 -2.72
N VAL A 16 -1.43 9.19 -3.25
CA VAL A 16 -2.52 9.79 -4.01
C VAL A 16 -3.84 9.31 -3.41
N PRO A 17 -4.72 10.20 -2.93
CA PRO A 17 -6.04 9.80 -2.48
C PRO A 17 -6.86 9.26 -3.67
N PHE A 18 -7.68 8.24 -3.42
CA PHE A 18 -8.61 7.72 -4.42
C PHE A 18 -10.01 7.61 -3.84
N GLU A 19 -10.99 7.65 -4.75
CA GLU A 19 -12.37 7.29 -4.51
C GLU A 19 -12.80 6.32 -5.60
N ASP A 20 -13.41 5.21 -5.21
CA ASP A 20 -13.98 4.20 -6.12
C ASP A 20 -15.47 4.06 -5.81
N LYS A 21 -16.31 4.24 -6.83
CA LYS A 21 -17.76 4.33 -6.68
C LYS A 21 -18.41 3.35 -7.64
N SER A 22 -19.43 2.64 -7.18
CA SER A 22 -20.31 1.88 -8.06
C SER A 22 -21.12 2.81 -8.97
N GLU A 23 -21.94 2.23 -9.84
CA GLU A 23 -23.02 2.98 -10.47
C GLU A 23 -23.96 3.54 -9.40
N GLN A 24 -24.56 4.69 -9.70
CA GLN A 24 -25.48 5.39 -8.83
C GLN A 24 -26.91 4.93 -9.17
N ASP A 25 -27.72 4.62 -8.16
CA ASP A 25 -29.12 4.28 -8.37
C ASP A 25 -29.98 5.50 -8.75
N ASP A 26 -31.25 5.25 -9.08
CA ASP A 26 -32.21 6.29 -9.49
C ASP A 26 -32.47 7.34 -8.39
N GLU A 27 -32.18 7.02 -7.13
CA GLU A 27 -32.32 7.91 -5.96
C GLU A 27 -31.04 8.70 -5.66
N GLY A 28 -29.94 8.39 -6.35
CA GLY A 28 -28.67 9.08 -6.21
C GLY A 28 -27.70 8.42 -5.22
N TYR A 29 -27.92 7.19 -4.80
CA TYR A 29 -27.03 6.47 -3.88
C TYR A 29 -26.06 5.56 -4.63
N TYR A 30 -24.85 5.43 -4.08
CA TYR A 30 -23.88 4.43 -4.53
C TYR A 30 -24.02 3.18 -3.67
N GLU A 31 -24.17 2.01 -4.30
CA GLU A 31 -24.12 0.72 -3.61
C GLU A 31 -22.76 0.49 -2.95
N TYR A 32 -21.68 0.88 -3.62
CA TYR A 32 -20.33 0.82 -3.09
C TYR A 32 -19.64 2.18 -3.21
N PHE A 33 -19.09 2.65 -2.10
CA PHE A 33 -18.23 3.83 -2.04
C PHE A 33 -16.99 3.49 -1.21
N TYR A 34 -15.86 3.31 -1.88
CA TYR A 34 -14.56 3.12 -1.26
C TYR A 34 -13.71 4.36 -1.42
N LYS A 35 -12.91 4.65 -0.41
CA LYS A 35 -11.93 5.72 -0.44
C LYS A 35 -10.69 5.32 0.34
N GLY A 36 -9.59 5.97 0.03
CA GLY A 36 -8.34 5.70 0.69
C GLY A 36 -7.18 6.36 -0.02
N ILE A 37 -6.00 5.76 0.14
CA ILE A 37 -4.77 6.22 -0.50
C ILE A 37 -4.11 5.11 -1.30
N ASP A 38 -3.69 5.47 -2.51
CA ASP A 38 -2.78 4.69 -3.33
C ASP A 38 -1.35 5.14 -3.03
N LEU A 39 -0.51 4.18 -2.65
CA LEU A 39 0.91 4.35 -2.41
C LEU A 39 1.71 3.76 -3.57
N SER A 40 2.64 4.52 -4.11
CA SER A 40 3.60 4.04 -5.11
C SER A 40 5.02 4.22 -4.59
N PHE A 41 5.76 3.11 -4.52
CA PHE A 41 7.17 3.05 -4.15
C PHE A 41 8.00 2.90 -5.42
N HIS A 42 8.64 3.99 -5.83
CA HIS A 42 9.49 4.03 -7.00
C HIS A 42 10.92 3.72 -6.57
N SER A 43 11.47 2.67 -7.18
CA SER A 43 12.90 2.32 -7.11
C SER A 43 13.49 2.36 -8.52
N ASP A 44 14.81 2.27 -8.62
CA ASP A 44 15.49 2.17 -9.92
C ASP A 44 15.10 0.92 -10.73
N LYS A 45 14.52 -0.09 -10.07
CA LYS A 45 14.16 -1.38 -10.69
C LYS A 45 12.72 -1.42 -11.15
N GLU A 46 11.80 -1.05 -10.27
CA GLU A 46 10.37 -1.10 -10.52
C GLU A 46 9.57 -0.18 -9.59
N ILE A 47 8.29 -0.03 -9.90
CA ILE A 47 7.30 0.66 -9.09
C ILE A 47 6.42 -0.38 -8.40
N ILE A 48 6.46 -0.41 -7.07
CA ILE A 48 5.53 -1.22 -6.27
C ILE A 48 4.38 -0.35 -5.83
N LYS A 49 3.17 -0.78 -6.17
CA LYS A 49 1.94 -0.10 -5.76
C LYS A 49 1.29 -0.84 -4.61
N ALA A 50 0.72 -0.06 -3.70
CA ALA A 50 -0.07 -0.53 -2.59
C ALA A 50 -1.26 0.40 -2.34
N ARG A 51 -2.24 -0.09 -1.58
CA ARG A 51 -3.47 0.63 -1.25
C ARG A 51 -3.79 0.50 0.23
N ILE A 52 -4.29 1.57 0.83
CA ILE A 52 -4.88 1.58 2.18
C ILE A 52 -6.28 2.20 2.04
N TYR A 53 -7.29 1.58 2.65
CA TYR A 53 -8.66 2.13 2.71
C TYR A 53 -8.83 2.91 4.01
N ASP A 54 -9.59 4.01 4.00
CA ASP A 54 -9.73 4.94 5.14
C ASP A 54 -10.21 4.28 6.46
N GLU A 55 -10.91 3.15 6.37
CA GLU A 55 -11.48 2.42 7.51
C GLU A 55 -10.72 1.12 7.84
N GLU A 56 -9.53 0.93 7.26
CA GLU A 56 -8.74 -0.29 7.42
C GLU A 56 -7.31 -0.03 7.92
N GLU A 57 -6.86 -0.85 8.86
CA GLU A 57 -5.45 -0.89 9.32
C GLU A 57 -4.59 -1.83 8.45
N ILE A 58 -5.03 -2.12 7.23
CA ILE A 58 -4.41 -3.08 6.31
C ILE A 58 -3.88 -2.36 5.08
N LEU A 59 -2.59 -2.57 4.78
CA LEU A 59 -2.03 -2.23 3.49
C LEU A 59 -2.09 -3.41 2.52
N TYR A 60 -2.62 -3.16 1.34
CA TYR A 60 -2.77 -4.11 0.24
C TYR A 60 -1.70 -3.87 -0.80
N PHE A 61 -0.72 -4.76 -0.93
CA PHE A 61 0.19 -4.72 -2.06
C PHE A 61 -0.54 -5.21 -3.33
N LEU A 62 -0.36 -4.51 -4.45
CA LEU A 62 -0.96 -4.90 -5.74
C LEU A 62 -0.14 -5.98 -6.45
N LYS A 63 1.13 -6.14 -6.07
CA LYS A 63 2.06 -7.17 -6.53
C LYS A 63 2.90 -7.66 -5.36
N ASN A 64 3.52 -8.84 -5.49
CA ASN A 64 4.38 -9.35 -4.44
C ASN A 64 5.61 -8.41 -4.25
N PRO A 65 5.74 -7.74 -3.09
CA PRO A 65 6.79 -6.74 -2.87
C PRO A 65 8.17 -7.37 -2.58
N ILE A 66 8.23 -8.70 -2.35
CA ILE A 66 9.48 -9.40 -2.04
C ILE A 66 10.47 -9.28 -3.20
N LEU A 67 10.00 -9.35 -4.45
CA LEU A 67 10.87 -9.27 -5.62
C LEU A 67 11.49 -7.87 -5.79
N ALA A 68 10.74 -6.83 -5.44
CA ALA A 68 11.19 -5.45 -5.57
C ALA A 68 12.05 -4.97 -4.40
N PHE A 69 11.59 -5.22 -3.17
CA PHE A 69 12.24 -4.73 -1.97
C PHE A 69 13.30 -5.71 -1.46
N GLY A 70 13.14 -7.01 -1.71
CA GLY A 70 14.08 -8.02 -1.24
C GLY A 70 14.34 -7.89 0.27
N LYS A 71 15.61 -7.67 0.62
CA LYS A 71 16.06 -7.48 2.01
C LYS A 71 15.52 -6.19 2.67
N ASP A 72 15.04 -5.24 1.88
CA ASP A 72 14.56 -3.94 2.38
C ASP A 72 13.09 -3.99 2.82
N LEU A 73 12.36 -5.08 2.51
CA LEU A 73 10.93 -5.22 2.77
C LEU A 73 10.55 -4.91 4.22
N GLU A 74 11.29 -5.45 5.19
CA GLU A 74 10.96 -5.23 6.61
C GLU A 74 11.16 -3.77 7.04
N ALA A 75 12.20 -3.10 6.55
CA ALA A 75 12.41 -1.68 6.83
C ALA A 75 11.33 -0.80 6.15
N ILE A 76 10.89 -1.17 4.95
CA ILE A 76 9.76 -0.53 4.26
C ILE A 76 8.46 -0.71 5.05
N LYS A 77 8.17 -1.90 5.57
CA LYS A 77 7.00 -2.13 6.44
C LYS A 77 7.03 -1.27 7.69
N VAL A 78 8.19 -1.17 8.37
CA VAL A 78 8.36 -0.31 9.55
C VAL A 78 8.10 1.16 9.22
N TYR A 79 8.57 1.64 8.07
CA TYR A 79 8.24 2.99 7.60
C TYR A 79 6.73 3.16 7.41
N ILE A 80 6.09 2.21 6.74
CA ILE A 80 4.65 2.26 6.46
C ILE A 80 3.83 2.30 7.75
N ILE A 81 4.15 1.45 8.74
CA ILE A 81 3.47 1.43 10.05
C ILE A 81 3.53 2.81 10.70
N LYS A 82 4.72 3.43 10.70
CA LYS A 82 4.93 4.74 11.35
C LYS A 82 4.23 5.89 10.64
N GLU A 83 4.21 5.85 9.32
CA GLU A 83 3.72 6.97 8.50
C GLU A 83 2.21 6.92 8.27
N TYR A 84 1.63 5.72 8.18
CA TYR A 84 0.24 5.53 7.77
C TYR A 84 -0.62 4.79 8.81
N ASP A 85 -0.07 4.47 9.98
CA ASP A 85 -0.78 3.81 11.09
C ASP A 85 -1.48 2.49 10.70
N VAL A 86 -0.84 1.72 9.81
CA VAL A 86 -1.30 0.37 9.42
C VAL A 86 -0.41 -0.69 10.03
N ASN A 87 -0.99 -1.77 10.56
CA ASN A 87 -0.24 -2.84 11.23
C ASN A 87 -0.34 -4.20 10.52
N LYS A 88 -1.19 -4.31 9.49
CA LYS A 88 -1.40 -5.54 8.71
C LYS A 88 -1.01 -5.32 7.25
N PHE A 89 -0.47 -6.37 6.64
CA PHE A 89 -0.01 -6.35 5.26
C PHE A 89 -0.58 -7.53 4.48
N LYS A 90 -1.26 -7.25 3.38
CA LYS A 90 -1.73 -8.28 2.44
C LYS A 90 -0.82 -8.31 1.21
N ILE A 91 -0.15 -9.46 1.02
CA ILE A 91 0.78 -9.69 -0.09
C ILE A 91 0.15 -10.70 -1.06
N PRO A 92 -0.04 -10.36 -2.35
CA PRO A 92 -0.52 -11.30 -3.36
C PRO A 92 0.44 -12.46 -3.56
N GLY A 93 -0.09 -13.69 -3.57
CA GLY A 93 0.68 -14.91 -3.86
C GLY A 93 1.67 -15.32 -2.75
N GLY A 94 1.59 -14.74 -1.55
CA GLY A 94 2.29 -15.27 -0.38
C GLY A 94 1.61 -16.53 0.15
N GLU A 95 2.37 -17.42 0.80
CA GLU A 95 1.79 -18.35 1.77
C GLU A 95 0.99 -17.53 2.79
N LYS A 96 -0.14 -18.06 3.27
CA LYS A 96 -0.95 -17.43 4.32
C LYS A 96 -0.14 -17.39 5.62
N THR A 97 0.76 -16.44 5.76
CA THR A 97 1.47 -16.17 7.01
C THR A 97 1.23 -14.71 7.33
N TYR A 98 0.14 -14.48 8.07
CA TYR A 98 0.04 -13.29 8.90
C TYR A 98 1.25 -13.32 9.83
N ILE A 99 2.17 -12.38 9.67
CA ILE A 99 3.20 -12.13 10.67
C ILE A 99 2.59 -11.09 11.60
N GLU A 100 2.09 -11.55 12.76
CA GLU A 100 1.86 -10.66 13.89
C GLU A 100 3.24 -10.22 14.41
N LEU A 101 3.43 -8.90 14.57
CA LEU A 101 4.64 -8.28 15.12
C LEU A 101 4.64 -8.33 16.65
#